data_AF-A0A9D6YGR6-F1
#
_entry.id   AF-A0A9D6YGR6-F1
#
_cell.length_a   1.000
_cell.length_b   1.000
_cell.length_c   1.000
_cell.angle_alpha   90.00
_cell.angle_beta   90.00
_cell.angle_gamma   90.00
#
_symmetry.space_group_name_H-M   'P 1'
#
loop_
_entity.id
_entity.type
_entity.pdbx_description
1 polymer ?
#
loop_
_entity_poly.entity_id
_entity_poly.type
_entity_poly.pdbx_seq_one_letter_code
_entity_poly.pdbx_strand_id
1 'polypeptide(L)' 'MPIEMVVQGRRVRAGELDWLQAWIDEDPQWSRKRIARELCQRWAWVDGCGRLKDFAARSFLLKLEALATID' A
#
# COMPACT_ATOMS: atom_id res chain seq x y z
N MET A 1 -3.45 21.46 6.54
CA MET A 1 -2.17 20.74 6.36
C MET A 1 -2.52 19.38 5.80
N PRO A 2 -2.01 18.97 4.62
CA PRO A 2 -2.21 17.60 4.18
C PRO A 2 -1.55 16.67 5.21
N ILE A 3 -2.26 15.63 5.61
CA ILE A 3 -1.71 14.61 6.51
C ILE A 3 -0.67 13.85 5.69
N GLU A 4 0.60 13.98 6.09
CA GLU A 4 1.70 13.19 5.56
C GLU A 4 2.19 12.26 6.66
N MET A 5 2.24 10.96 6.37
CA MET A 5 2.75 9.96 7.29
C MET A 5 3.86 9.14 6.67
N VAL A 6 4.75 8.60 7.52
CA VAL A 6 5.81 7.71 7.08
C VAL A 6 5.45 6.29 7.47
N VAL A 7 5.19 5.45 6.48
CA VAL A 7 4.87 4.02 6.67
C VAL A 7 5.88 3.20 5.89
N GLN A 8 6.56 2.27 6.57
CA GLN A 8 7.65 1.46 5.98
C GLN A 8 8.77 2.29 5.33
N GLY A 9 9.08 3.46 5.89
CA GLY A 9 10.10 4.37 5.35
C GLY A 9 9.68 5.12 4.09
N ARG A 10 8.44 4.92 3.61
CA ARG A 10 7.85 5.70 2.52
C ARG A 10 6.97 6.80 3.10
N ARG A 11 7.10 8.01 2.55
CA ARG A 11 6.14 9.09 2.79
C ARG A 11 4.88 8.82 1.98
N VAL A 12 3.73 8.84 2.65
CA VAL A 12 2.41 8.67 2.05
C VAL A 12 1.62 9.93 2.31
N ARG A 13 1.07 10.50 1.24
CA ARG A 13 0.21 11.69 1.33
C ARG A 13 -1.25 11.26 1.45
N ALA A 14 -2.09 12.14 2.03
CA ALA A 14 -3.53 11.95 2.09
C ALA A 14 -4.14 11.49 0.74
N GLY A 15 -3.81 12.14 -0.38
CA GLY A 15 -4.32 11.72 -1.69
C GLY A 15 -3.83 10.34 -2.19
N GLU A 16 -2.67 9.86 -1.71
CA GLU A 16 -2.24 8.48 -1.98
C GLU A 16 -3.03 7.47 -1.14
N LEU A 17 -3.46 7.85 0.06
CA LEU A 17 -4.31 7.02 0.92
C LEU A 17 -5.74 6.94 0.36
N ASP A 18 -6.31 8.07 -0.04
CA ASP A 18 -7.64 8.12 -0.67
C ASP A 18 -7.67 7.27 -1.95
N TRP A 19 -6.63 7.41 -2.78
CA TRP A 19 -6.47 6.58 -3.98
C TRP A 19 -6.34 5.10 -3.64
N LEU A 20 -5.55 4.76 -2.62
CA LEU A 20 -5.33 3.37 -2.22
C LEU A 20 -6.62 2.71 -1.71
N GLN A 21 -7.41 3.42 -0.90
CA GLN A 21 -8.71 2.91 -0.44
C GLN A 21 -9.65 2.69 -1.62
N ALA A 22 -9.84 3.71 -2.47
CA ALA A 22 -10.71 3.60 -3.64
C ALA A 22 -10.30 2.44 -4.54
N TRP A 23 -8.99 2.24 -4.73
CA TRP A 23 -8.47 1.14 -5.53
C TRP A 23 -8.67 -0.24 -4.88
N ILE A 24 -8.64 -0.34 -3.55
CA ILE A 24 -8.99 -1.58 -2.84
C ILE A 24 -10.50 -1.87 -2.99
N ASP A 25 -11.33 -0.83 -2.87
CA ASP A 25 -12.79 -0.92 -2.98
C ASP A 25 -13.28 -1.28 -4.40
N GLU A 26 -12.51 -0.95 -5.43
CA GLU A 26 -12.78 -1.34 -6.83
C GLU A 26 -12.75 -2.88 -7.02
N ASP A 27 -12.00 -3.60 -6.18
CA ASP A 27 -11.73 -5.03 -6.34
C ASP A 27 -11.93 -5.82 -5.02
N PRO A 28 -13.15 -5.87 -4.45
CA PRO A 28 -13.42 -6.46 -3.14
C PRO A 28 -13.15 -7.97 -3.08
N GLN A 29 -13.07 -8.63 -4.24
CA GLN A 29 -12.74 -10.05 -4.37
C GLN A 29 -11.24 -10.34 -4.22
N TRP A 30 -10.38 -9.32 -4.22
CA TRP A 30 -8.94 -9.53 -4.12
C TRP A 30 -8.54 -9.89 -2.69
N SER A 31 -7.85 -11.02 -2.55
CA SER A 31 -7.15 -11.31 -1.30
C SER A 31 -6.11 -10.23 -0.99
N ARG A 32 -5.85 -9.97 0.30
CA ARG A 32 -4.76 -9.05 0.73
C ARG A 32 -3.40 -9.39 0.11
N LYS A 33 -3.13 -10.67 -0.15
CA LYS A 33 -1.93 -11.13 -0.87
C LYS A 33 -1.87 -10.57 -2.29
N ARG A 34 -3.00 -10.57 -3.01
CA ARG A 34 -3.09 -10.03 -4.36
C ARG A 34 -2.94 -8.51 -4.34
N ILE A 35 -3.66 -7.82 -3.45
CA ILE A 35 -3.54 -6.35 -3.27
C ILE A 35 -2.07 -5.97 -3.02
N ALA A 36 -1.39 -6.63 -2.08
CA ALA A 36 0.01 -6.35 -1.78
C ALA A 36 0.91 -6.53 -3.01
N ARG A 37 0.73 -7.60 -3.78
CA ARG A 37 1.51 -7.88 -4.98
C ARG A 37 1.28 -6.85 -6.09
N GLU A 38 0.03 -6.47 -6.32
CA GLU A 38 -0.34 -5.46 -7.33
C GLU A 38 0.16 -4.08 -6.91
N LEU A 39 0.03 -3.73 -5.63
CA LEU A 39 0.58 -2.48 -5.08
C LEU A 39 2.09 -2.44 -5.25
N CYS A 40 2.76 -3.56 -4.99
CA CYS A 40 4.20 -3.70 -5.18
C CYS A 40 4.63 -3.41 -6.63
N GLN A 41 3.87 -3.90 -7.61
CA GLN A 41 4.12 -3.63 -9.03
C GLN A 41 3.85 -2.17 -9.38
N ARG A 42 2.69 -1.64 -8.99
CA ARG A 42 2.23 -0.28 -9.34
C ARG A 42 3.10 0.80 -8.74
N TRP A 43 3.65 0.55 -7.56
CA TRP A 43 4.56 1.46 -6.86
C TRP A 43 6.04 1.18 -7.13
N ALA A 44 6.34 0.26 -8.06
CA ALA A 44 7.71 -0.18 -8.37
C ALA A 44 8.52 -0.53 -7.11
N TRP A 45 7.86 -1.16 -6.14
CA TRP A 45 8.50 -1.68 -4.93
C TRP A 45 9.21 -2.97 -5.24
N VAL A 46 10.38 -2.81 -5.85
CA VAL A 46 11.31 -3.88 -6.20
C VAL A 46 12.62 -3.72 -5.44
N ASP A 47 13.36 -4.81 -5.29
CA ASP A 47 14.75 -4.78 -4.86
C ASP A 47 15.69 -4.35 -6.01
N GLY A 48 16.99 -4.26 -5.73
CA GLY A 48 18.00 -3.89 -6.75
C GLY A 48 18.12 -4.88 -7.92
N CYS A 49 17.49 -6.05 -7.83
CA CYS A 49 17.42 -7.06 -8.87
C CYS A 49 16.05 -7.10 -9.57
N GLY A 50 15.13 -6.19 -9.25
CA GLY A 50 13.80 -6.13 -9.86
C GLY A 50 12.77 -7.08 -9.23
N ARG A 51 13.06 -7.74 -8.11
CA ARG A 51 12.11 -8.65 -7.44
C ARG A 51 11.14 -7.86 -6.56
N LEU A 52 9.85 -8.20 -6.61
CA LEU A 52 8.83 -7.53 -5.81
C LEU A 52 9.10 -7.69 -4.31
N LYS A 53 9.07 -6.57 -3.58
CA LYS A 53 9.21 -6.52 -2.11
C LYS A 53 7.87 -6.77 -1.43
N ASP A 54 7.29 -7.95 -1.68
CA ASP A 54 5.95 -8.33 -1.22
C ASP A 54 5.77 -8.22 0.31
N PHE A 55 6.82 -8.54 1.08
CA PHE A 55 6.81 -8.32 2.53
C PHE A 55 6.67 -6.85 2.92
N ALA A 56 7.34 -5.93 2.22
CA ALA A 56 7.22 -4.51 2.50
C ALA A 56 5.80 -4.00 2.19
N ALA A 57 5.21 -4.46 1.09
CA ALA A 57 3.84 -4.10 0.71
C ALA A 57 2.79 -4.63 1.69
N ARG A 58 2.92 -5.89 2.10
CA ARG A 58 2.03 -6.47 3.13
C ARG A 58 2.14 -5.74 4.46
N SER A 59 3.35 -5.52 4.95
CA SER A 59 3.56 -4.79 6.20
C SER A 59 3.12 -3.33 6.11
N PHE A 60 3.15 -2.73 4.92
CA PHE A 60 2.61 -1.39 4.69
C PHE A 60 1.08 -1.38 4.83
N LEU A 61 0.37 -2.26 4.12
CA LEU A 61 -1.09 -2.38 4.20
C LEU A 61 -1.56 -2.66 5.64
N LEU A 62 -0.91 -3.60 6.33
CA LEU A 62 -1.24 -3.91 7.74
C LEU A 62 -1.07 -2.69 8.67
N LYS A 63 -0.09 -1.83 8.41
CA LYS A 63 0.10 -0.61 9.21
C LYS A 63 -0.95 0.44 8.91
N LEU A 64 -1.40 0.55 7.66
CA LEU A 64 -2.48 1.47 7.31
C LEU A 64 -3.83 1.01 7.88
N GLU A 65 -4.13 -0.28 7.82
CA GLU A 65 -5.31 -0.88 8.49
C GLU A 65 -5.26 -0.60 10.00
N ALA A 66 -4.10 -0.82 10.64
CA ALA A 66 -3.94 -0.57 12.08
C ALA A 66 -4.06 0.91 12.47
N LEU A 67 -3.82 1.83 11.54
CA LEU A 67 -3.99 3.27 11.73
C LEU A 67 -5.41 3.75 11.37
N ALA A 68 -6.34 2.83 11.10
CA ALA A 68 -7.71 3.13 10.63
C ALA A 68 -7.72 4.09 9.43
N THR A 69 -6.71 3.96 8.56
CA THR A 69 -6.51 4.83 7.40
C THR A 69 -6.97 4.15 6.11
N ILE A 70 -7.05 2.82 6.12
CA ILE A 70 -7.70 2.01 5.08
C ILE A 70 -8.48 0.85 5.75
N ASP A 71 -9.57 0.39 5.12
CA ASP A 71 -10.45 -0.72 5.56
C ASP A 71 -10.43 -1.91 4.59
#